data_AF-A0A7S2HVS1-F1
#
_entry.id   AF-A0A7S2HVS1-F1
#
_cell.length_a   1.000
_cell.length_b   1.000
_cell.length_c   1.000
_cell.angle_alpha   90.00
_cell.angle_beta   90.00
_cell.angle_gamma   90.00
#
_symmetry.space_group_name_H-M   'P 1'
#
loop_
_entity.id
_entity.type
_entity.pdbx_description
1 polymer ?
#
loop_
_entity_poly.entity_id
_entity_poly.type
_entity_poly.pdbx_seq_one_letter_code
_entity_poly.pdbx_strand_id
1 'polypeptide(L)'
;CVLSSLLAESFKAFGPPLSASAFAWSLTNGLGAPFDHHFAFFTLAALQVATAFVARRYLVSLVELPSRPPRAPLPELSREDSCSLASSALGSSTRTATT
;
A
#
# COMPACT_ATOMS: atom_id res chain seq x y z
N CYS A 1 0.65 -5.23 -9.50
CA CYS A 1 2.06 -4.89 -9.21
C CYS A 1 2.35 -3.39 -9.32
N VAL A 2 2.12 -2.74 -10.45
CA VAL A 2 2.53 -1.31 -10.61
C VAL A 2 1.81 -0.38 -9.63
N LEU A 3 0.49 -0.53 -9.46
CA LEU A 3 -0.30 0.30 -8.55
C LEU A 3 0.13 0.16 -7.09
N SER A 4 0.39 -1.08 -6.63
CA SER A 4 0.84 -1.34 -5.26
C SER A 4 2.21 -0.72 -4.97
N SER A 5 3.14 -0.79 -5.92
CA SER A 5 4.46 -0.17 -5.77
C SER A 5 4.38 1.35 -5.78
N LEU A 6 3.56 1.93 -6.65
CA LEU A 6 3.35 3.37 -6.72
C LEU A 6 2.75 3.92 -5.42
N LEU A 7 1.76 3.22 -4.86
CA LEU A 7 1.15 3.55 -3.57
C LEU A 7 2.20 3.49 -2.46
N ALA A 8 3.00 2.43 -2.39
CA ALA A 8 4.02 2.27 -1.35
C ALA A 8 5.06 3.41 -1.38
N GLU A 9 5.58 3.77 -2.55
CA GLU A 9 6.52 4.88 -2.70
C GLU A 9 5.86 6.22 -2.38
N SER A 10 4.60 6.41 -2.75
CA SER A 10 3.85 7.64 -2.43
C SER A 10 3.66 7.80 -0.93
N PHE A 11 3.24 6.75 -0.22
CA PHE A 11 3.12 6.80 1.24
C PHE A 11 4.46 7.04 1.94
N LYS A 12 5.56 6.51 1.38
CA LYS A 12 6.90 6.73 1.91
C LYS A 12 7.39 8.16 1.70
N ALA A 13 7.08 8.76 0.55
CA ALA A 13 7.46 10.13 0.23
C ALA A 13 6.63 11.18 1.00
N PHE A 14 5.31 10.99 1.09
CA PHE A 14 4.41 12.00 1.67
C PHE A 14 4.07 11.74 3.15
N GLY A 15 4.23 10.52 3.65
CA GLY A 15 3.90 10.16 5.03
C GLY A 15 4.64 10.99 6.08
N PRO A 16 5.98 11.04 6.06
CA PRO A 16 6.74 11.79 7.07
C PRO A 16 6.44 13.29 7.04
N PRO A 17 6.45 14.00 5.88
CA PRO A 17 6.11 15.42 5.83
C PRO A 17 4.70 15.73 6.35
N LEU A 18 3.69 14.95 5.95
CA LEU A 18 2.31 15.17 6.41
C LEU A 18 2.18 14.96 7.92
N SER A 19 2.83 13.93 8.47
CA SER A 19 2.81 13.66 9.91
C SER A 19 3.50 14.78 10.70
N ALA A 20 4.61 15.32 10.20
CA ALA A 20 5.32 16.43 10.82
C ALA A 20 4.50 17.72 10.78
N SER A 21 3.85 18.04 9.66
CA SER A 21 2.96 19.19 9.54
C SER A 21 1.74 19.08 10.46
N ALA A 22 1.11 17.90 10.55
CA ALA A 22 -0.01 17.67 11.45
C ALA A 22 0.39 17.80 12.93
N PHE A 23 1.58 17.33 13.30
CA PHE A 23 2.12 17.49 14.65
C PHE A 23 2.41 18.96 14.97
N ALA A 24 3.07 19.69 14.06
CA ALA A 24 3.34 21.11 14.23
C ALA A 24 2.05 21.95 14.35
N TRP A 25 1.02 21.62 13.58
CA TRP A 25 -0.30 22.23 13.70
C TRP A 25 -0.93 21.94 15.08
N SER A 26 -0.83 20.71 15.58
CA SER A 26 -1.38 20.37 16.91
C SER A 26 -0.76 21.17 18.06
N LEU A 27 0.51 21.61 17.93
CA LEU A 27 1.18 22.44 18.93
C LEU A 27 0.79 23.91 18.87
N THR A 28 0.33 24.38 17.70
CA THR A 28 0.10 25.80 17.42
C THR A 28 -1.37 26.19 17.34
N ASN A 29 -2.28 25.20 17.33
CA ASN A 29 -3.72 25.46 17.19
C ASN A 29 -4.37 26.10 18.43
N GLY A 30 -3.72 26.07 19.60
CA GLY A 30 -4.24 26.63 20.85
C GLY A 30 -5.49 25.92 21.39
N LEU A 31 -5.82 24.74 20.88
CA LEU A 31 -6.96 23.94 21.31
C LEU A 31 -6.61 23.13 22.56
N GLY A 32 -7.58 22.97 23.45
CA GLY A 32 -7.46 22.10 24.61
C GLY A 32 -7.46 20.61 24.23
N ALA A 33 -7.26 19.75 25.24
CA ALA A 33 -7.39 18.31 25.06
C ALA A 33 -8.78 17.94 24.50
N PRO A 34 -8.87 17.00 23.53
CA PRO A 34 -7.81 16.11 23.04
C PRO A 34 -7.07 16.59 21.77
N PHE A 35 -7.32 17.82 21.31
CA PHE A 35 -6.79 18.35 20.04
C PHE A 35 -5.42 19.03 20.13
N ASP A 36 -4.82 19.04 21.32
CA ASP A 36 -3.43 19.41 21.60
C ASP A 36 -2.45 18.32 21.11
N HIS A 37 -1.23 18.23 21.64
CA HIS A 37 -0.21 17.21 21.33
C HIS A 37 -0.70 15.75 21.31
N HIS A 38 -1.76 15.44 22.06
CA HIS A 38 -2.43 14.13 22.06
C HIS A 38 -3.03 13.75 20.70
N PHE A 39 -3.42 14.74 19.89
CA PHE A 39 -4.00 14.53 18.56
C PHE A 39 -3.10 13.69 17.66
N ALA A 40 -1.80 13.97 17.66
CA ALA A 40 -0.84 13.22 16.86
C ALA A 40 -0.69 11.77 17.35
N PHE A 41 -0.68 11.55 18.67
CA PHE A 41 -0.65 10.20 19.25
C PHE A 41 -1.90 9.40 18.91
N PHE A 42 -3.10 10.01 19.00
CA PHE A 42 -4.34 9.36 18.60
C PHE A 42 -4.37 9.03 17.11
N THR A 43 -3.86 9.93 16.27
CA THR A 43 -3.78 9.71 14.82
C THR A 43 -2.85 8.54 14.49
N LEU A 44 -1.66 8.48 15.11
CA LEU A 44 -0.73 7.35 14.96
C LEU A 44 -1.33 6.04 15.48
N ALA A 45 -1.98 6.06 16.63
CA ALA A 45 -2.64 4.89 17.19
C ALA A 45 -3.75 4.37 16.26
N ALA A 46 -4.59 5.27 15.73
CA ALA A 46 -5.64 4.91 14.78
C ALA A 46 -5.06 4.29 13.50
N LEU A 47 -3.94 4.83 12.99
CA LEU A 47 -3.25 4.29 11.82
C LEU A 47 -2.72 2.87 12.08
N GLN A 48 -2.14 2.62 13.26
CA GLN A 48 -1.65 1.29 13.64
C GLN A 48 -2.79 0.28 13.84
N VAL A 49 -3.92 0.71 14.40
CA VAL A 49 -5.10 -0.16 14.51
C VAL A 49 -5.65 -0.51 13.13
N ALA A 50 -5.69 0.46 12.20
CA ALA A 50 -6.12 0.23 10.83
C ALA A 50 -5.20 -0.75 10.09
N THR A 51 -3.87 -0.60 10.20
CA THR A 51 -2.91 -1.53 9.58
C THR A 51 -3.04 -2.93 10.18
N ALA A 52 -3.19 -3.06 11.50
CA ALA A 52 -3.40 -4.34 12.17
C ALA A 52 -4.71 -5.01 11.73
N PHE A 53 -5.80 -4.25 11.60
CA PHE A 53 -7.09 -4.77 11.13
C PHE A 53 -7.00 -5.30 9.70
N VAL A 54 -6.37 -4.54 8.80
CA VAL A 54 -6.16 -4.94 7.41
C VAL A 54 -5.25 -6.16 7.33
N ALA A 55 -4.14 -6.17 8.05
CA ALA A 55 -3.22 -7.32 8.12
C ALA A 55 -3.93 -8.58 8.61
N ARG A 56 -4.77 -8.47 9.65
CA ARG A 56 -5.57 -9.59 10.16
C ARG A 56 -6.51 -10.16 9.08
N ARG A 57 -7.19 -9.30 8.33
CA ARG A 57 -8.09 -9.74 7.24
C ARG A 57 -7.33 -10.52 6.17
N TYR A 58 -6.17 -10.02 5.74
CA TYR A 58 -5.36 -10.71 4.73
C TYR A 58 -4.74 -12.01 5.23
N LEU A 59 -4.24 -12.04 6.47
CA LEU A 59 -3.64 -13.25 7.05
C LEU A 59 -4.66 -14.39 7.21
N VAL A 60 -5.89 -14.08 7.62
CA VAL A 60 -6.96 -15.09 7.72
C VAL A 60 -7.23 -15.72 6.35
N SER A 61 -7.27 -14.94 5.28
CA SER A 61 -7.45 -15.46 3.92
C SER A 61 -6.27 -16.30 3.41
N LEU A 62 -5.05 -16.09 3.94
CA LEU A 62 -3.88 -16.91 3.57
C LEU A 62 -3.86 -18.27 4.28
N VAL A 63 -4.41 -18.35 5.48
CA VAL A 63 -4.50 -19.60 6.26
C VAL A 63 -5.49 -20.59 5.62
N GLU A 64 -6.48 -20.11 4.88
CA GLU A 64 -7.47 -20.95 4.19
C GLU A 64 -6.92 -21.68 2.96
N LEU A 65 -5.68 -21.42 2.53
CA LEU A 65 -5.11 -22.14 1.40
C LEU A 65 -4.89 -23.61 1.76
N PRO A 66 -5.54 -24.56 1.06
CA PRO A 66 -5.26 -25.97 1.21
C PRO A 66 -3.76 -26.17 1.00
N SER A 67 -3.11 -26.91 1.91
CA SER A 67 -1.71 -27.29 1.81
C SER A 67 -1.42 -27.85 0.42
N ARG A 68 -0.95 -26.99 -0.48
CA ARG A 68 -0.64 -27.38 -1.84
C ARG A 68 0.48 -28.41 -1.71
N PRO A 69 0.34 -29.63 -2.26
CA PRO A 69 1.38 -30.63 -2.16
C PRO A 69 2.70 -30.03 -2.67
N PRO A 70 3.85 -30.47 -2.12
CA PRO A 70 5.17 -29.96 -2.49
C PRO A 70 5.26 -29.98 -4.02
N ARG A 71 5.38 -28.79 -4.62
CA ARG A 71 5.58 -28.64 -6.06
C ARG A 71 6.83 -29.44 -6.41
N ALA A 72 6.68 -30.41 -7.30
CA ALA A 72 7.81 -30.94 -8.04
C ALA A 72 8.64 -29.76 -8.58
N PRO A 73 9.98 -29.87 -8.67
CA PRO A 73 10.84 -28.82 -9.20
C PRO A 73 10.26 -28.33 -10.53
N LEU A 74 9.70 -27.12 -10.53
CA LEU A 74 9.22 -26.53 -11.76
C LEU A 74 10.45 -26.24 -12.62
N PRO A 75 10.43 -26.56 -13.92
CA PRO A 75 11.47 -26.08 -14.82
C PRO A 75 11.54 -24.56 -14.68
N GLU A 76 12.75 -24.03 -14.53
CA GLU A 76 13.02 -22.60 -14.42
C GLU A 76 12.47 -21.88 -15.65
N LEU A 77 11.21 -21.46 -15.58
CA LEU A 77 10.65 -20.56 -16.57
C LEU A 77 11.13 -19.16 -16.19
N SER A 78 12.04 -18.66 -17.03
CA SER A 78 12.77 -17.42 -16.87
C SER A 78 11.88 -16.27 -16.41
N ARG A 79 12.32 -15.61 -15.34
CA ARG A 79 11.70 -14.44 -14.69
C ARG A 79 11.52 -13.24 -15.64
N GLU A 80 12.11 -13.30 -16.84
CA GLU A 80 12.12 -12.22 -17.82
C GLU A 80 10.80 -12.07 -18.60
N ASP A 81 10.00 -13.13 -18.75
CA ASP A 81 8.80 -13.08 -19.60
C ASP A 81 7.58 -12.40 -18.94
N SER A 82 7.56 -12.32 -17.60
CA SER A 82 6.40 -11.81 -16.85
C SER A 82 6.23 -10.28 -16.92
N CYS A 83 7.31 -9.52 -17.13
CA CYS A 83 7.22 -8.07 -17.34
C CYS A 83 6.86 -7.71 -18.79
N SER A 84 7.32 -8.50 -19.76
CA SER A 84 7.06 -8.26 -21.18
C SER A 84 5.57 -8.36 -21.51
N LEU A 85 4.89 -9.40 -20.99
CA LEU A 85 3.45 -9.60 -21.20
C LEU A 85 2.57 -8.48 -20.58
N ALA A 86 3.00 -7.87 -19.46
CA ALA A 86 2.28 -6.76 -18.86
C ALA A 86 2.42 -5.46 -19.68
N SER A 87 3.54 -5.27 -20.39
CA SER A 87 3.78 -4.09 -21.24
C SER A 87 3.04 -4.18 -22.58
N SER A 88 2.85 -5.38 -23.14
CA SER A 88 2.13 -5.59 -24.40
C SER A 88 0.61 -5.38 -24.28
N ALA A 89 0.02 -5.64 -23.11
CA ALA A 89 -1.41 -5.42 -22.88
C ALA A 89 -1.79 -3.93 -22.81
N LEU A 90 -0.85 -3.05 -22.42
CA LEU A 90 -1.10 -1.62 -22.29
C LEU A 90 -0.91 -0.84 -23.61
N GLY A 91 -0.23 -1.42 -24.59
CA GLY A 91 0.05 -0.77 -25.89
C GLY A 91 -1.06 -0.87 -26.93
N SER A 92 -2.09 -1.69 -26.72
CA SER A 92 -3.12 -1.96 -27.74
C SER A 92 -4.37 -1.08 -27.65
N SER A 93 -4.50 -0.18 -26.66
CA SER A 93 -5.74 0.55 -26.38
C SER A 93 -5.68 2.06 -26.69
N THR A 94 -4.81 2.50 -27.61
CA THR A 94 -4.66 3.94 -27.94
C THR A 94 -4.70 4.24 -29.44
N ARG A 95 -5.34 3.40 -30.26
CA ARG A 95 -5.41 3.59 -31.71
C ARG A 95 -6.84 3.46 -32.24
N THR A 96 -7.73 4.38 -31.86
CA THR A 96 -9.02 4.59 -32.53
C THR A 96 -9.66 5.89 -32.05
N ALA A 97 -9.18 7.05 -32.53
CA ALA A 97 -9.95 8.29 -32.58
C ALA A 97 -9.18 9.39 -33.32
N THR A 98 -9.19 9.35 -34.66
CA THR A 98 -9.05 10.55 -35.50
C THR A 98 -9.61 10.23 -36.89
N THR A 99 -10.84 10.65 -37.14
CA THR A 99 -11.41 10.97 -38.46
C THR A 99 -12.23 12.22 -38.29
#